data_AF-A0A2D7Q2R5-F1
#
_entry.id   AF-A0A2D7Q2R5-F1
#
_cell.length_a   1.000
_cell.length_b   1.000
_cell.length_c   1.000
_cell.angle_alpha   90.00
_cell.angle_beta   90.00
_cell.angle_gamma   90.00
#
_symmetry.space_group_name_H-M   'P 1'
#
loop_
_entity.id
_entity.type
_entity.pdbx_description
1 polymer ?
#
loop_
_entity_poly.entity_id
_entity_poly.type
_entity_poly.pdbx_seq_one_letter_code
_entity_poly.pdbx_strand_id
1 'polypeptide(L)'
;MTQKIKRNYLEINSLQDLKEVSKSSTDLTLNLLDPIDFQLNKFFYKNIGKKHKWIDRLIWTENQWIDYVSNKNVKTFLFKCKEDLAGFFELILHSENKEIEIAYFGLLEEYQNKKLGSYLLSEAIKKSFEYNAKRVWLHTCSLDHKNALNNYITRGMKIFKSEIVII
;
A
#
# COMPACT_ATOMS: atom_id res chain seq x y z
N MET A 1 22.25 13.50 14.17
CA MET A 1 21.10 14.15 14.84
C MET A 1 19.99 13.11 14.88
N THR A 2 19.44 12.81 16.05
CA THR A 2 18.32 11.88 16.19
C THR A 2 17.02 12.55 15.74
N GLN A 3 16.32 11.95 14.78
CA GLN A 3 15.04 12.44 14.27
C GLN A 3 13.88 11.65 14.90
N LYS A 4 12.92 12.36 15.50
CA LYS A 4 11.68 11.75 16.01
C LYS A 4 10.67 11.61 14.87
N ILE A 5 10.20 10.39 14.66
CA ILE A 5 9.19 10.05 13.66
C ILE A 5 7.95 9.57 14.37
N LYS A 6 6.80 10.18 14.08
CA LYS A 6 5.51 9.68 14.55
C LYS A 6 5.02 8.60 13.59
N ARG A 7 4.79 7.39 14.07
CA ARG A 7 4.18 6.29 13.31
C ARG A 7 2.78 6.02 13.85
N ASN A 8 1.81 5.85 12.96
CA ASN A 8 0.44 5.49 13.27
C ASN A 8 0.11 4.17 12.58
N TYR A 9 -0.58 3.30 13.30
CA TYR A 9 -1.14 2.06 12.80
C TYR A 9 -2.65 2.25 12.67
N LEU A 10 -3.17 1.93 11.50
CA LEU A 10 -4.58 2.11 11.16
C LEU A 10 -5.20 0.78 10.75
N GLU A 11 -6.48 0.61 11.07
CA GLU A 11 -7.24 -0.58 10.71
C GLU A 11 -8.64 -0.24 10.19
N ILE A 12 -9.21 -1.17 9.45
CA ILE A 12 -10.62 -1.21 9.06
C ILE A 12 -11.09 -2.68 9.13
N ASN A 13 -12.24 -2.90 9.75
CA ASN A 13 -12.73 -4.24 10.09
C ASN A 13 -13.93 -4.68 9.23
N SER A 14 -14.47 -3.77 8.41
CA SER A 14 -15.54 -4.09 7.48
C SER A 14 -15.55 -3.16 6.25
N LEU A 15 -16.03 -3.69 5.11
CA LEU A 15 -16.37 -2.87 3.94
C LEU A 15 -17.49 -1.87 4.19
N GLN A 16 -18.36 -2.08 5.19
CA GLN A 16 -19.37 -1.07 5.53
C GLN A 16 -18.76 0.20 6.13
N ASP A 17 -17.57 0.11 6.74
CA ASP A 17 -16.84 1.28 7.24
C ASP A 17 -16.10 2.02 6.12
N LEU A 18 -15.92 1.39 4.96
CA LEU A 18 -15.19 1.96 3.84
C LEU A 18 -15.99 3.10 3.23
N LYS A 19 -15.46 4.30 3.35
CA LYS A 19 -15.92 5.42 2.52
C LYS A 19 -15.27 5.22 1.16
N GLU A 20 -16.00 4.68 0.20
CA GLU A 20 -15.46 4.40 -1.14
C GLU A 20 -15.25 5.69 -1.96
N VAL A 21 -14.28 5.68 -2.86
CA VAL A 21 -14.20 6.63 -3.98
C VAL A 21 -14.49 5.88 -5.27
N SER A 22 -15.50 6.33 -6.02
CA SER A 22 -15.85 5.75 -7.31
C SER A 22 -14.80 6.03 -8.38
N LYS A 23 -14.69 5.13 -9.34
CA LYS A 23 -13.83 5.30 -10.52
C LYS A 23 -14.22 6.60 -11.27
N SER A 24 -13.24 7.40 -11.65
CA SER A 24 -13.42 8.55 -12.54
C SER A 24 -13.65 8.09 -13.98
N SER A 25 -14.02 9.02 -14.88
CA SER A 25 -14.12 8.75 -16.34
C SER A 25 -12.80 8.33 -17.00
N THR A 26 -11.67 8.41 -16.30
CA THR A 26 -10.38 7.90 -16.75
C THR A 26 -10.33 6.37 -16.74
N ASP A 27 -9.69 5.78 -17.76
CA ASP A 27 -9.44 4.34 -17.84
C ASP A 27 -8.44 3.90 -16.77
N LEU A 28 -8.96 3.51 -15.61
CA LEU A 28 -8.18 2.97 -14.50
C LEU A 28 -8.32 1.45 -14.47
N THR A 29 -7.20 0.73 -14.43
CA THR A 29 -7.20 -0.73 -14.29
C THR A 29 -6.36 -1.15 -13.09
N LEU A 30 -6.80 -2.22 -12.43
CA LEU A 30 -6.13 -2.82 -11.29
C LEU A 30 -6.05 -4.32 -11.53
N ASN A 31 -4.84 -4.84 -11.60
CA ASN A 31 -4.61 -6.26 -11.89
C ASN A 31 -3.66 -6.86 -10.86
N LEU A 32 -3.89 -8.12 -10.50
CA LEU A 32 -2.89 -8.92 -9.81
C LEU A 32 -1.66 -9.04 -10.73
N LEU A 33 -0.46 -8.91 -10.16
CA LEU A 33 0.78 -9.18 -10.88
C LEU A 33 0.96 -10.69 -11.02
N ASP A 34 0.52 -11.21 -12.17
CA ASP A 34 0.63 -12.62 -12.54
C ASP A 34 1.01 -12.72 -14.04
N PRO A 35 2.16 -13.34 -14.39
CA PRO A 35 3.14 -13.95 -13.50
C PRO A 35 3.84 -12.95 -12.58
N ILE A 36 4.37 -13.45 -11.46
CA ILE A 36 5.15 -12.66 -10.50
C ILE A 36 6.39 -12.07 -11.18
N ASP A 37 6.65 -10.79 -10.95
CA ASP A 37 7.84 -10.08 -11.43
C ASP A 37 8.45 -9.23 -10.32
N PHE A 38 9.53 -9.72 -9.72
CA PHE A 38 10.21 -9.03 -8.63
C PHE A 38 10.84 -7.70 -9.07
N GLN A 39 11.16 -7.52 -10.36
CA GLN A 39 11.72 -6.28 -10.87
C GLN A 39 10.68 -5.16 -10.81
N LEU A 40 9.40 -5.47 -11.05
CA LEU A 40 8.30 -4.51 -10.89
C LEU A 40 8.11 -4.11 -9.42
N ASN A 41 8.12 -5.07 -8.49
CA ASN A 41 8.08 -4.78 -7.06
C ASN A 41 9.23 -3.85 -6.64
N LYS A 42 10.46 -4.19 -7.03
CA LYS A 42 11.66 -3.39 -6.77
C LYS A 42 11.59 -2.01 -7.42
N PHE A 43 11.09 -1.92 -8.65
CA PHE A 43 10.89 -0.66 -9.38
C PHE A 43 9.94 0.27 -8.63
N PHE A 44 8.75 -0.20 -8.24
CA PHE A 44 7.78 0.64 -7.55
C PHE A 44 8.26 1.04 -6.16
N TYR A 45 8.78 0.08 -5.40
CA TYR A 45 9.36 0.34 -4.08
C TYR A 45 10.40 1.46 -4.16
N LYS A 46 11.34 1.37 -5.11
CA LYS A 46 12.40 2.38 -5.29
C LYS A 46 11.86 3.73 -5.73
N ASN A 47 11.00 3.77 -6.74
CA ASN A 47 10.59 5.03 -7.37
C ASN A 47 9.57 5.80 -6.52
N ILE A 48 8.60 5.11 -5.92
CA ILE A 48 7.62 5.73 -5.01
C ILE A 48 8.30 6.09 -3.69
N GLY A 49 9.09 5.17 -3.14
CA GLY A 49 9.74 5.30 -1.84
C GLY A 49 10.87 6.35 -1.77
N LYS A 50 11.40 6.80 -2.92
CA LYS A 50 12.53 7.75 -2.99
C LYS A 50 12.30 9.04 -2.18
N LYS A 51 11.05 9.55 -2.17
CA LYS A 51 10.66 10.75 -1.41
C LYS A 51 10.16 10.46 0.01
N HIS A 52 10.02 9.19 0.38
CA HIS A 52 9.37 8.72 1.61
C HIS A 52 10.28 7.84 2.48
N LYS A 53 11.59 7.84 2.20
CA LYS A 53 12.62 7.13 2.98
C LYS A 53 12.38 5.62 3.10
N TRP A 54 11.80 5.00 2.07
CA TRP A 54 11.79 3.54 1.96
C TRP A 54 13.21 3.06 1.61
N ILE A 55 13.96 2.63 2.62
CA ILE A 55 15.38 2.30 2.49
C ILE A 55 15.69 0.84 2.81
N ASP A 56 14.83 0.20 3.60
CA ASP A 56 15.02 -1.14 4.16
C ASP A 56 15.19 -2.23 3.09
N ARG A 57 14.44 -2.16 2.00
CA ARG A 57 14.57 -3.11 0.87
C ARG A 57 15.50 -2.67 -0.25
N LEU A 58 16.10 -1.48 -0.17
CA LEU A 58 17.04 -1.03 -1.21
C LEU A 58 18.34 -1.85 -1.21
N ILE A 59 18.69 -2.44 -0.07
CA ILE A 59 19.86 -3.32 0.08
C ILE A 59 19.56 -4.78 -0.26
N TRP A 60 18.31 -5.14 -0.54
CA TRP A 60 17.95 -6.52 -0.82
C TRP A 60 18.62 -7.01 -2.11
N THR A 61 19.15 -8.23 -2.05
CA THR A 61 19.61 -8.98 -3.22
C THR A 61 18.41 -9.39 -4.08
N GLU A 62 18.67 -9.78 -5.32
CA GLU A 62 17.60 -10.29 -6.20
C GLU A 62 16.93 -11.53 -5.61
N ASN A 63 17.69 -12.44 -5.00
CA ASN A 63 17.14 -13.62 -4.33
C ASN A 63 16.19 -13.24 -3.19
N GLN A 64 16.53 -12.22 -2.38
CA GLN A 64 15.63 -11.75 -1.30
C GLN A 64 14.33 -11.17 -1.86
N TRP A 65 14.39 -10.44 -2.97
CA TRP A 65 13.19 -9.97 -3.67
C TRP A 65 12.36 -11.13 -4.20
N ILE A 66 12.99 -12.09 -4.89
CA ILE A 66 12.34 -13.29 -5.44
C ILE A 66 11.66 -14.09 -4.32
N ASP A 67 12.36 -14.37 -3.23
CA ASP A 67 11.85 -15.11 -2.07
C ASP A 67 10.63 -14.42 -1.46
N TYR A 68 10.69 -13.09 -1.31
CA TYR A 68 9.59 -12.30 -0.80
C TYR A 68 8.36 -12.36 -1.71
N VAL A 69 8.51 -12.07 -3.00
CA VAL A 69 7.35 -12.00 -3.93
C VAL A 69 6.79 -13.38 -4.28
N SER A 70 7.61 -14.43 -4.19
CA SER A 70 7.20 -15.83 -4.41
C SER A 70 6.43 -16.41 -3.22
N ASN A 71 6.43 -15.73 -2.07
CA ASN A 71 5.64 -16.15 -0.92
C ASN A 71 4.15 -16.11 -1.27
N LYS A 72 3.46 -17.25 -1.12
CA LYS A 72 2.02 -17.38 -1.41
C LYS A 72 1.13 -16.38 -0.65
N ASN A 73 1.61 -15.87 0.48
CA ASN A 73 0.91 -14.90 1.32
C ASN A 73 1.15 -13.45 0.88
N VAL A 74 2.06 -13.20 -0.06
CA VAL A 74 2.27 -11.88 -0.65
C VAL A 74 1.48 -11.78 -1.95
N LYS A 75 0.73 -10.67 -2.12
CA LYS A 75 0.02 -10.35 -3.36
C LYS A 75 0.39 -8.94 -3.80
N THR A 76 0.84 -8.80 -5.04
CA THR A 76 1.20 -7.52 -5.63
C THR A 76 0.15 -7.14 -6.64
N PHE A 77 -0.39 -5.93 -6.55
CA PHE A 77 -1.35 -5.42 -7.52
C PHE A 77 -0.79 -4.20 -8.23
N LEU A 78 -0.86 -4.21 -9.56
CA LEU A 78 -0.47 -3.09 -10.40
C LEU A 78 -1.67 -2.21 -10.70
N PHE A 79 -1.51 -0.92 -10.48
CA PHE A 79 -2.47 0.10 -10.84
C PHE A 79 -2.00 0.82 -12.10
N LYS A 80 -2.84 0.82 -13.13
CA LYS A 80 -2.56 1.52 -14.39
C LYS A 80 -3.58 2.61 -14.67
N CYS A 81 -3.11 3.65 -15.34
CA CYS A 81 -3.92 4.69 -15.94
C CYS A 81 -3.73 4.60 -17.45
N LYS A 82 -4.79 4.16 -18.16
CA LYS A 82 -4.70 3.63 -19.53
C LYS A 82 -3.71 2.45 -19.55
N GLU A 83 -2.67 2.53 -20.37
CA GLU A 83 -1.62 1.50 -20.46
C GLU A 83 -0.43 1.76 -19.53
N ASP A 84 -0.34 2.96 -18.95
CA ASP A 84 0.80 3.38 -18.16
C ASP A 84 0.72 2.87 -16.73
N LEU A 85 1.85 2.37 -16.22
CA LEU A 85 2.02 2.05 -14.81
C LEU A 85 1.86 3.33 -13.98
N ALA A 86 0.89 3.34 -13.07
CA ALA A 86 0.58 4.51 -12.26
C ALA A 86 0.92 4.32 -10.77
N GLY A 87 0.88 3.09 -10.29
CA GLY A 87 1.22 2.76 -8.91
C GLY A 87 1.04 1.28 -8.61
N PHE A 88 1.15 0.95 -7.33
CA PHE A 88 1.01 -0.43 -6.85
C PHE A 88 0.60 -0.48 -5.39
N PHE A 89 0.21 -1.67 -4.96
CA PHE A 89 0.24 -2.03 -3.55
C PHE A 89 0.60 -3.50 -3.36
N GLU A 90 1.13 -3.81 -2.17
CA GLU A 90 1.43 -5.17 -1.72
C GLU A 90 0.53 -5.50 -0.52
N LEU A 91 -0.11 -6.67 -0.58
CA LEU A 91 -0.86 -7.26 0.53
C LEU A 91 -0.06 -8.40 1.14
N ILE A 92 0.02 -8.45 2.47
CA ILE A 92 0.53 -9.61 3.22
C ILE A 92 -0.63 -10.26 3.95
N LEU A 93 -0.88 -11.54 3.64
CA LEU A 93 -1.97 -12.32 4.21
C LEU A 93 -1.51 -13.02 5.50
N HIS A 94 -2.13 -12.67 6.63
CA HIS A 94 -1.95 -13.32 7.92
C HIS A 94 -3.14 -14.24 8.21
N SER A 95 -3.15 -15.41 7.55
CA SER A 95 -4.29 -16.34 7.55
C SER A 95 -4.71 -16.81 8.94
N GLU A 96 -3.77 -16.97 9.88
CA GLU A 96 -4.05 -17.41 11.25
C GLU A 96 -5.01 -16.46 11.99
N ASN A 97 -4.82 -15.15 11.79
CA ASN A 97 -5.60 -14.11 12.44
C ASN A 97 -6.73 -13.56 11.54
N LYS A 98 -6.81 -14.03 10.29
CA LYS A 98 -7.67 -13.47 9.23
C LYS A 98 -7.42 -11.98 9.03
N GLU A 99 -6.16 -11.59 8.96
CA GLU A 99 -5.76 -10.20 8.77
C GLU A 99 -5.01 -10.01 7.47
N ILE A 100 -5.11 -8.82 6.90
CA ILE A 100 -4.29 -8.41 5.78
C ILE A 100 -3.61 -7.10 6.10
N GLU A 101 -2.29 -7.07 5.88
CA GLU A 101 -1.49 -5.86 5.93
C GLU A 101 -1.35 -5.28 4.51
N ILE A 102 -1.66 -3.99 4.34
CA ILE A 102 -1.23 -3.24 3.15
C ILE A 102 0.21 -2.75 3.43
N ALA A 103 1.19 -3.58 3.06
CA ALA A 103 2.59 -3.37 3.44
C ALA A 103 3.24 -2.21 2.66
N TYR A 104 2.96 -2.13 1.37
CA TYR A 104 3.38 -1.01 0.53
C TYR A 104 2.21 -0.53 -0.31
N PHE A 105 2.14 0.78 -0.48
CA PHE A 105 1.06 1.44 -1.18
C PHE A 105 1.57 2.77 -1.73
N GLY A 106 1.34 3.02 -3.02
CA GLY A 106 1.56 4.35 -3.54
C GLY A 106 1.43 4.47 -5.04
N LEU A 107 1.62 5.71 -5.48
CA LEU A 107 1.58 6.14 -6.87
C LEU A 107 2.93 6.71 -7.26
N LEU A 108 3.33 6.50 -8.51
CA LEU A 108 4.42 7.26 -9.11
C LEU A 108 4.09 8.75 -9.10
N GLU A 109 5.12 9.58 -9.03
CA GLU A 109 5.01 11.01 -8.74
C GLU A 109 4.06 11.73 -9.71
N GLU A 110 4.14 11.41 -11.00
CA GLU A 110 3.34 11.98 -12.07
C GLU A 110 1.84 11.64 -11.97
N TYR A 111 1.45 10.67 -11.12
CA TYR A 111 0.06 10.28 -10.85
C TYR A 111 -0.46 10.77 -9.49
N GLN A 112 0.38 11.41 -8.68
CA GLN A 112 -0.02 11.99 -7.40
C GLN A 112 -0.86 13.26 -7.59
N ASN A 113 -1.60 13.67 -6.55
CA ASN A 113 -2.47 14.86 -6.53
C ASN A 113 -3.62 14.89 -7.56
N LYS A 114 -3.90 13.76 -8.23
CA LYS A 114 -5.01 13.59 -9.19
C LYS A 114 -6.22 12.82 -8.63
N LYS A 115 -6.36 12.75 -7.29
CA LYS A 115 -7.35 11.91 -6.57
C LYS A 115 -7.26 10.39 -6.86
N LEU A 116 -6.22 9.93 -7.55
CA LEU A 116 -6.00 8.52 -7.83
C LEU A 116 -5.67 7.70 -6.57
N GLY A 117 -4.97 8.30 -5.59
CA GLY A 117 -4.58 7.59 -4.37
C GLY A 117 -5.76 7.19 -3.49
N SER A 118 -6.83 8.00 -3.46
CA SER A 118 -8.03 7.65 -2.72
C SER A 118 -8.83 6.53 -3.37
N TYR A 119 -8.84 6.48 -4.71
CA TYR A 119 -9.42 5.38 -5.47
C TYR A 119 -8.61 4.09 -5.24
N LEU A 120 -7.29 4.15 -5.42
CA LEU A 120 -6.40 2.99 -5.25
C LEU A 120 -6.50 2.40 -3.85
N LEU A 121 -6.59 3.23 -2.80
CA LEU A 121 -6.77 2.76 -1.44
C LEU A 121 -8.11 2.05 -1.24
N SER A 122 -9.19 2.58 -1.84
CA SER A 122 -10.51 1.94 -1.78
C SER A 122 -10.45 0.55 -2.41
N GLU A 123 -9.80 0.43 -3.56
CA GLU A 123 -9.63 -0.86 -4.23
C GLU A 123 -8.70 -1.82 -3.47
N ALA A 124 -7.63 -1.33 -2.84
CA ALA A 124 -6.75 -2.16 -2.01
C ALA A 124 -7.50 -2.75 -0.79
N ILE A 125 -8.34 -1.95 -0.14
CA ILE A 125 -9.18 -2.40 0.97
C ILE A 125 -10.20 -3.44 0.48
N LYS A 126 -10.90 -3.18 -0.64
CA LYS A 126 -11.82 -4.16 -1.24
C LYS A 126 -11.15 -5.48 -1.56
N LYS A 127 -10.00 -5.43 -2.25
CA LYS A 127 -9.21 -6.63 -2.57
C LYS A 127 -8.78 -7.39 -1.34
N SER A 128 -8.46 -6.70 -0.25
CA SER A 128 -8.14 -7.35 1.02
C SER A 128 -9.35 -8.14 1.57
N PHE A 129 -10.55 -7.56 1.57
CA PHE A 129 -11.75 -8.26 2.05
C PHE A 129 -12.20 -9.42 1.15
N GLU A 130 -11.86 -9.43 -0.15
CA GLU A 130 -12.08 -10.59 -1.04
C GLU A 130 -11.35 -11.86 -0.56
N TYR A 131 -10.26 -11.71 0.20
CA TYR A 131 -9.53 -12.82 0.83
C TYR A 131 -10.06 -13.20 2.21
N ASN A 132 -11.34 -12.88 2.52
CA ASN A 132 -12.01 -13.18 3.79
C ASN A 132 -11.32 -12.60 5.04
N ALA A 133 -10.63 -11.46 4.89
CA ALA A 133 -10.06 -10.74 6.01
C ALA A 133 -11.15 -10.25 6.97
N LYS A 134 -10.90 -10.40 8.28
CA LYS A 134 -11.68 -9.75 9.36
C LYS A 134 -11.12 -8.38 9.73
N ARG A 135 -9.86 -8.13 9.36
CA ARG A 135 -9.16 -6.87 9.60
C ARG A 135 -8.20 -6.58 8.46
N VAL A 136 -8.23 -5.35 7.97
CA VAL A 136 -7.24 -4.80 7.04
C VAL A 136 -6.52 -3.68 7.76
N TRP A 137 -5.20 -3.70 7.77
CA TRP A 137 -4.40 -2.73 8.50
C TRP A 137 -3.16 -2.28 7.73
N LEU A 138 -2.59 -1.16 8.15
CA LEU A 138 -1.32 -0.65 7.67
C LEU A 138 -0.69 0.24 8.72
N HIS A 139 0.56 0.63 8.49
CA HIS A 139 1.17 1.73 9.22
C HIS A 139 1.67 2.83 8.29
N THR A 140 1.63 4.06 8.78
CA THR A 140 2.20 5.22 8.09
C THR A 140 2.94 6.09 9.09
N CYS A 141 3.98 6.78 8.64
CA CYS A 141 4.79 7.62 9.49
C CYS A 141 4.95 9.04 8.97
N SER A 142 5.47 9.94 9.79
CA SER A 142 5.68 11.35 9.43
C SER A 142 6.68 11.60 8.29
N LEU A 143 7.35 10.55 7.79
CA LEU A 143 8.20 10.62 6.58
C LEU A 143 7.45 10.27 5.28
N ASP A 144 6.27 9.65 5.39
CA ASP A 144 5.45 9.34 4.22
C ASP A 144 4.86 10.62 3.60
N HIS A 145 4.15 10.45 2.49
CA HIS A 145 3.48 11.56 1.84
C HIS A 145 2.55 12.30 2.82
N LYS A 146 2.60 13.64 2.83
CA LYS A 146 1.82 14.50 3.76
C LYS A 146 0.31 14.21 3.81
N ASN A 147 -0.23 13.68 2.71
CA ASN A 147 -1.65 13.33 2.57
C ASN A 147 -1.97 11.89 2.98
N ALA A 148 -0.98 11.03 3.29
CA ALA A 148 -1.18 9.60 3.52
C ALA A 148 -2.13 9.34 4.70
N LEU A 149 -1.80 9.87 5.89
CA LEU A 149 -2.62 9.70 7.09
C LEU A 149 -4.08 10.16 6.88
N ASN A 150 -4.26 11.34 6.28
CA ASN A 150 -5.60 11.88 6.01
C ASN A 150 -6.35 11.03 4.97
N ASN A 151 -5.67 10.49 3.96
CA ASN A 151 -6.27 9.58 2.99
C ASN A 151 -6.83 8.33 3.71
N TYR A 152 -6.05 7.70 4.59
CA TYR A 152 -6.52 6.52 5.33
C TYR A 152 -7.74 6.82 6.22
N ILE A 153 -7.68 7.89 7.02
CA ILE A 153 -8.77 8.27 7.93
C ILE A 153 -10.04 8.63 7.14
N THR A 154 -9.91 9.41 6.07
CA THR A 154 -11.08 9.81 5.27
C THR A 154 -11.71 8.65 4.51
N ARG A 155 -11.00 7.53 4.32
CA ARG A 155 -11.54 6.27 3.77
C ARG A 155 -12.12 5.33 4.82
N GLY A 156 -12.15 5.74 6.09
CA GLY A 156 -12.83 5.00 7.16
C GLY A 156 -11.90 4.17 8.05
N MET A 157 -10.59 4.16 7.78
CA MET A 157 -9.63 3.52 8.67
C MET A 157 -9.50 4.31 9.98
N LYS A 158 -9.31 3.60 11.09
CA LYS A 158 -9.18 4.16 12.44
C LYS A 158 -7.78 3.90 12.98
N ILE A 159 -7.18 4.90 13.62
CA ILE A 159 -5.91 4.71 14.33
C ILE A 159 -6.18 3.84 15.56
N PHE A 160 -5.50 2.69 15.67
CA PHE A 160 -5.58 1.82 16.85
C PHE A 160 -4.31 1.84 17.71
N LYS A 161 -3.18 2.30 17.13
CA LYS A 161 -1.90 2.47 17.84
C LYS A 161 -1.10 3.62 17.24
N SER A 162 -0.37 4.36 18.07
CA SER A 162 0.63 5.35 17.66
C SER A 162 1.90 5.18 18.47
N GLU A 163 3.05 5.45 17.85
CA GLU A 163 4.36 5.41 18.52
C GLU A 163 5.30 6.49 17.99
N ILE A 164 6.35 6.78 18.76
CA ILE A 164 7.46 7.64 18.33
C ILE A 164 8.67 6.74 18.11
N VAL A 165 9.17 6.72 16.88
CA VAL A 165 10.41 6.04 16.50
C VAL A 165 11.53 7.07 16.45
N ILE A 166 12.70 6.73 16.99
CA ILE A 166 13.90 7.56 16.92
C ILE A 166 14.83 6.91 15.91
N ILE A 167 15.19 7.64 14.86
CA ILE A 167 16.20 7.24 13.87
C ILE A 167 17.41 8.18 13.88
#